data_AF-A0A518LNC1-F1
#
_entry.id   AF-A0A518LNC1-F1
#
_cell.length_a   1.000
_cell.length_b   1.000
_cell.length_c   1.000
_cell.angle_alpha   90.00
_cell.angle_beta   90.00
_cell.angle_gamma   90.00
#
_symmetry.space_group_name_H-M   'P 1'
#
loop_
_entity.id
_entity.type
_entity.pdbx_description
1 polymer ?
#
loop_
_entity_poly.entity_id
_entity_poly.type
_entity_poly.pdbx_seq_one_letter_code
_entity_poly.pdbx_strand_id
1 'polypeptide(L)'
;MKNFILGLALVGMMVSPAVADIVPEPVDMSGFWDMSGNFHPATSPAEDPSGTTYGAYTGVANAANQLGLIEPTAPAIRDDIVSFDGVSEQINDYVATAPANGVLRSVNETIAGNCLVSCTLVITVTGTSPLGGAGDLWPAGYTVGGQPATGGAFGIGIGLPAALGGADPLTWTPGPAIVSAGSIRIATAGVFGAPVALAPATFFGGAAGWNGVLGVALGNGATGTGVQDMIELTVTLQKAPEPSSLALLGLGAMGLIARRRK
;
A
#
# COMPACT_ATOMS: atom_id res chain seq x y z
N MET A 1 -52.77 -47.58 -40.79
CA MET A 1 -51.56 -48.17 -40.18
C MET A 1 -51.05 -47.15 -39.17
N LYS A 2 -51.03 -47.55 -37.89
CA LYS A 2 -50.79 -46.66 -36.74
C LYS A 2 -49.29 -46.61 -36.47
N ASN A 3 -48.69 -45.41 -36.53
CA ASN A 3 -47.30 -45.20 -36.17
C ASN A 3 -47.17 -45.09 -34.65
N PHE A 4 -46.41 -46.02 -34.08
CA PHE A 4 -45.97 -46.05 -32.68
C PHE A 4 -44.88 -44.98 -32.48
N ILE A 5 -45.09 -44.05 -31.55
CA ILE A 5 -44.06 -43.15 -31.04
C ILE A 5 -43.43 -43.86 -29.84
N LEU A 6 -42.17 -44.27 -29.97
CA LEU A 6 -41.35 -44.72 -28.84
C LEU A 6 -40.86 -43.50 -28.06
N GLY A 7 -41.26 -43.41 -26.79
CA GLY A 7 -40.75 -42.42 -25.85
C GLY A 7 -39.30 -42.68 -25.50
N LEU A 8 -38.46 -41.66 -25.67
CA LEU A 8 -37.09 -41.62 -25.21
C LEU A 8 -37.10 -41.37 -23.69
N ALA A 9 -36.64 -42.35 -22.90
CA ALA A 9 -36.44 -42.18 -21.47
C ALA A 9 -35.22 -41.28 -21.23
N LEU A 10 -35.46 -40.11 -20.62
CA LEU A 10 -34.44 -39.21 -20.14
C LEU A 10 -33.82 -39.82 -18.87
N VAL A 11 -32.61 -40.38 -18.97
CA VAL A 11 -31.82 -40.76 -17.79
C VAL A 11 -31.28 -39.47 -17.19
N GLY A 12 -31.78 -39.10 -16.02
CA GLY A 12 -31.24 -38.02 -15.21
C GLY A 12 -29.83 -38.37 -14.75
N MET A 13 -28.81 -37.76 -15.36
CA MET A 13 -27.49 -37.68 -14.76
C MET A 13 -27.56 -36.63 -13.66
N MET A 14 -27.62 -37.09 -12.41
CA MET A 14 -27.36 -36.24 -11.25
C MET A 14 -25.92 -35.74 -11.37
N VAL A 15 -25.75 -34.46 -11.68
CA VAL A 15 -24.47 -33.76 -11.52
C VAL A 15 -24.31 -33.56 -10.02
N SER A 16 -23.43 -34.35 -9.39
CA SER A 16 -22.97 -34.05 -8.03
C SER A 16 -22.40 -32.63 -8.04
N PRO A 17 -22.72 -31.76 -7.05
CA PRO A 17 -21.99 -30.52 -6.91
C PRO A 17 -20.52 -30.87 -6.71
N ALA A 18 -19.64 -30.28 -7.52
CA ALA A 18 -18.22 -30.30 -7.26
C ALA A 18 -18.03 -29.72 -5.86
N VAL A 19 -17.72 -30.59 -4.90
CA VAL A 19 -17.11 -30.16 -3.65
C VAL A 19 -15.80 -29.53 -4.10
N ALA A 20 -15.70 -28.21 -3.98
CA ALA A 20 -14.41 -27.56 -4.07
C ALA A 20 -13.53 -28.28 -3.03
N ASP A 21 -12.56 -29.04 -3.49
CA ASP A 21 -11.48 -29.50 -2.62
C ASP A 21 -10.93 -28.22 -2.01
N ILE A 22 -11.20 -28.04 -0.72
CA ILE A 22 -10.44 -27.11 0.10
C ILE A 22 -9.04 -27.70 0.05
N VAL A 23 -8.22 -27.22 -0.88
CA VAL A 23 -6.78 -27.37 -0.79
C VAL A 23 -6.46 -26.72 0.54
N PRO A 24 -6.07 -27.49 1.58
CA PRO A 24 -5.63 -26.87 2.81
C PRO A 24 -4.48 -25.96 2.39
N GLU A 25 -4.55 -24.69 2.74
CA GLU A 25 -3.38 -23.82 2.63
C GLU A 25 -2.20 -24.58 3.22
N PRO A 26 -1.04 -24.60 2.54
CA PRO A 26 0.13 -25.29 3.08
C PRO A 26 0.35 -24.77 4.50
N VAL A 27 0.24 -25.68 5.47
CA VAL A 27 0.48 -25.37 6.89
C VAL A 27 1.86 -24.74 6.94
N ASP A 28 1.91 -23.49 7.37
CA ASP A 28 3.15 -22.74 7.52
C ASP A 28 4.06 -23.50 8.48
N MET A 29 5.05 -24.19 7.92
CA MET A 29 6.07 -24.93 8.67
C MET A 29 7.28 -24.03 8.99
N SER A 30 7.13 -22.72 8.95
CA SER A 30 8.17 -21.82 9.47
C SER A 30 8.32 -22.06 10.98
N GLY A 31 9.53 -22.40 11.41
CA GLY A 31 9.83 -22.76 12.79
C GLY A 31 11.23 -23.37 12.92
N PHE A 32 11.67 -23.60 14.14
CA PHE A 32 12.96 -24.25 14.41
C PHE A 32 12.77 -25.46 15.32
N TRP A 33 13.64 -26.44 15.14
CA TRP A 33 13.75 -27.57 16.06
C TRP A 33 14.79 -27.23 17.11
N ASP A 34 14.44 -27.36 18.39
CA ASP A 34 15.43 -27.25 19.45
C ASP A 34 16.30 -28.52 19.55
N MET A 35 17.37 -28.45 20.33
CA MET A 35 18.28 -29.59 20.53
C MET A 35 17.64 -30.76 21.28
N SER A 36 16.46 -30.57 21.86
CA SER A 36 15.63 -31.62 22.48
C SER A 36 14.64 -32.25 21.50
N GLY A 37 14.63 -31.82 20.23
CA GLY A 37 13.75 -32.37 19.21
C GLY A 37 12.31 -31.86 19.31
N ASN A 38 12.06 -30.73 19.96
CA ASN A 38 10.75 -30.07 19.93
C ASN A 38 10.72 -29.06 18.78
N PHE A 39 9.63 -29.08 18.01
CA PHE A 39 9.35 -28.05 17.01
C PHE A 39 8.76 -26.82 17.69
N HIS A 40 9.43 -25.69 17.54
CA HIS A 40 8.94 -24.37 17.91
C HIS A 40 8.43 -23.70 16.63
N PRO A 41 7.10 -23.61 16.41
CA PRO A 41 6.58 -22.86 15.29
C PRO A 41 7.06 -21.40 15.40
N ALA A 42 7.39 -20.78 14.26
CA ALA A 42 7.63 -19.35 14.20
C ALA A 42 6.30 -18.66 14.47
N THR A 43 6.06 -18.33 15.73
CA THR A 43 4.77 -17.81 16.21
C THR A 43 4.57 -16.33 15.90
N SER A 44 5.53 -15.66 15.26
CA SER A 44 5.36 -14.25 14.93
C SER A 44 4.38 -14.10 13.77
N PRO A 45 3.22 -13.44 13.99
CA PRO A 45 2.24 -13.20 12.94
C PRO A 45 2.87 -12.35 11.83
N ALA A 46 2.37 -12.54 10.60
CA ALA A 46 2.76 -11.72 9.47
C ALA A 46 2.47 -10.23 9.76
N GLU A 47 3.38 -9.34 9.38
CA GLU A 47 3.13 -7.90 9.41
C GLU A 47 2.12 -7.56 8.32
N ASP A 48 0.86 -7.37 8.68
CA ASP A 48 -0.25 -7.19 7.74
C ASP A 48 -1.11 -5.97 8.13
N PRO A 49 -1.31 -5.00 7.21
CA PRO A 49 -2.19 -3.87 7.45
C PRO A 49 -3.63 -4.11 6.95
N SER A 50 -3.95 -5.30 6.42
CA SER A 50 -5.28 -5.60 5.88
C SER A 50 -6.39 -5.37 6.92
N GLY A 51 -7.44 -4.66 6.51
CA GLY A 51 -8.56 -4.27 7.38
C GLY A 51 -8.27 -3.10 8.33
N THR A 52 -7.10 -2.46 8.25
CA THR A 52 -6.81 -1.21 8.98
C THR A 52 -7.17 0.02 8.14
N THR A 53 -7.37 1.16 8.79
CA THR A 53 -7.63 2.43 8.13
C THR A 53 -6.41 3.34 8.17
N TYR A 54 -6.26 4.21 7.18
CA TYR A 54 -5.19 5.19 7.12
C TYR A 54 -5.58 6.42 6.28
N GLY A 55 -4.92 7.55 6.52
CA GLY A 55 -5.12 8.77 5.73
C GLY A 55 -4.30 8.76 4.43
N ALA A 56 -4.93 9.02 3.29
CA ALA A 56 -4.25 9.18 2.01
C ALA A 56 -4.23 10.65 1.58
N TYR A 57 -3.05 11.15 1.23
CA TYR A 57 -2.86 12.54 0.84
C TYR A 57 -2.25 12.63 -0.55
N THR A 58 -2.85 13.48 -1.36
CA THR A 58 -2.14 14.15 -2.46
C THR A 58 -2.30 15.65 -2.26
N GLY A 59 -1.34 16.42 -2.76
CA GLY A 59 -1.37 17.88 -2.75
C GLY A 59 -0.24 18.47 -3.55
N VAL A 60 0.02 19.76 -3.38
CA VAL A 60 1.15 20.44 -4.03
C VAL A 60 2.31 20.62 -3.06
N ALA A 61 3.51 20.86 -3.59
CA ALA A 61 4.67 21.24 -2.80
C ALA A 61 5.33 22.50 -3.35
N ASN A 62 5.93 23.32 -2.49
CA ASN A 62 6.80 24.42 -2.92
C ASN A 62 8.27 23.98 -3.05
N ALA A 63 9.13 24.88 -3.53
CA ALA A 63 10.56 24.63 -3.71
C ALA A 63 11.32 24.33 -2.39
N ALA A 64 10.73 24.62 -1.24
CA ALA A 64 11.26 24.27 0.08
C ALA A 64 10.71 22.93 0.61
N ASN A 65 10.03 22.15 -0.24
CA ASN A 65 9.37 20.88 0.08
C ASN A 65 8.29 21.01 1.17
N GLN A 66 7.71 22.20 1.33
CA GLN A 66 6.52 22.36 2.18
C GLN A 66 5.31 21.84 1.41
N LEU A 67 4.58 20.92 2.03
CA LEU A 67 3.36 20.33 1.46
C LEU A 67 2.19 21.30 1.64
N GLY A 68 1.31 21.35 0.66
CA GLY A 68 0.15 22.23 0.64
C GLY A 68 -1.07 21.55 0.05
N LEU A 69 -2.23 21.99 0.51
CA LEU A 69 -3.52 21.54 0.02
C LEU A 69 -4.02 22.52 -1.04
N ILE A 70 -4.57 21.97 -2.12
CA ILE A 70 -5.05 22.73 -3.27
C ILE A 70 -6.35 23.48 -2.93
N GLU A 71 -7.22 22.87 -2.12
CA GLU A 71 -8.38 23.54 -1.55
C GLU A 71 -8.86 22.76 -0.32
N PRO A 72 -8.71 23.29 0.91
CA PRO A 72 -9.46 22.76 2.04
C PRO A 72 -10.90 23.29 1.90
N THR A 73 -11.77 22.58 1.19
CA THR A 73 -13.20 22.82 1.35
C THR A 73 -13.53 22.60 2.83
N ALA A 74 -14.15 23.59 3.47
CA ALA A 74 -14.53 23.55 4.87
C ALA A 74 -16.05 23.70 4.97
N PRO A 75 -16.80 22.65 5.36
CA PRO A 75 -16.31 21.29 5.66
C PRO A 75 -15.87 20.55 4.39
N ALA A 76 -14.98 19.56 4.56
CA ALA A 76 -14.61 18.67 3.46
C ALA A 76 -15.85 17.92 2.97
N ILE A 77 -15.93 17.69 1.66
CA ILE A 77 -17.06 16.97 1.05
C ILE A 77 -16.93 15.46 1.31
N ARG A 78 -15.69 14.96 1.44
CA ARG A 78 -15.36 13.58 1.81
C ARG A 78 -14.16 13.56 2.76
N ASP A 79 -14.00 12.44 3.44
CA ASP A 79 -12.82 12.15 4.25
C ASP A 79 -11.65 11.71 3.35
N ASP A 80 -10.42 11.89 3.84
CA ASP A 80 -9.19 11.38 3.22
C ASP A 80 -8.74 10.05 3.86
N ILE A 81 -9.51 9.51 4.82
CA ILE A 81 -9.30 8.19 5.45
C ILE A 81 -9.90 7.08 4.57
N VAL A 82 -9.10 6.04 4.31
CA VAL A 82 -9.44 4.85 3.52
C VAL A 82 -9.13 3.57 4.31
N SER A 83 -9.70 2.45 3.88
CA SER A 83 -9.50 1.12 4.44
C SER A 83 -8.56 0.30 3.55
N PHE A 84 -7.57 -0.36 4.13
CA PHE A 84 -6.71 -1.27 3.39
C PHE A 84 -7.43 -2.60 3.14
N ASP A 85 -8.30 -2.66 2.13
CA ASP A 85 -9.10 -3.85 1.79
C ASP A 85 -9.08 -4.21 0.30
N GLY A 86 -8.38 -3.42 -0.52
CA GLY A 86 -8.23 -3.62 -1.96
C GLY A 86 -9.44 -3.19 -2.79
N VAL A 87 -10.35 -2.42 -2.21
CA VAL A 87 -11.45 -1.77 -2.90
C VAL A 87 -11.06 -0.32 -3.21
N SER A 88 -11.34 0.14 -4.43
CA SER A 88 -11.10 1.53 -4.79
C SER A 88 -12.04 2.46 -4.03
N GLU A 89 -11.47 3.38 -3.24
CA GLU A 89 -12.19 4.33 -2.41
C GLU A 89 -11.93 5.77 -2.86
N GLN A 90 -12.98 6.59 -2.93
CA GLN A 90 -12.85 7.99 -3.29
C GLN A 90 -12.50 8.83 -2.05
N ILE A 91 -11.36 9.52 -2.10
CA ILE A 91 -10.93 10.48 -1.08
C ILE A 91 -11.46 11.89 -1.40
N ASN A 92 -11.08 12.91 -0.64
CA ASN A 92 -11.57 14.26 -0.89
C ASN A 92 -11.25 14.71 -2.33
N ASP A 93 -12.07 15.55 -2.94
CA ASP A 93 -11.83 16.01 -4.32
C ASP A 93 -11.06 17.34 -4.30
N TYR A 94 -10.33 17.65 -5.37
CA TYR A 94 -9.88 19.02 -5.60
C TYR A 94 -10.91 19.81 -6.39
N VAL A 95 -11.05 21.09 -6.06
CA VAL A 95 -11.85 22.05 -6.84
C VAL A 95 -13.23 21.50 -7.16
N ALA A 96 -13.83 20.79 -6.18
CA ALA A 96 -15.06 20.03 -6.34
C ALA A 96 -16.24 20.91 -6.81
N THR A 97 -16.17 22.21 -6.56
CA THR A 97 -17.16 23.20 -6.96
C THR A 97 -16.97 23.77 -8.38
N ALA A 98 -15.88 23.44 -9.08
CA ALA A 98 -15.63 23.86 -10.45
C ALA A 98 -15.41 22.63 -11.36
N PRO A 99 -16.48 22.07 -11.97
CA PRO A 99 -16.42 20.80 -12.71
C PRO A 99 -15.38 20.73 -13.83
N ALA A 100 -15.02 21.87 -14.44
CA ALA A 100 -14.03 21.94 -15.52
C ALA A 100 -12.57 21.82 -15.03
N ASN A 101 -12.31 22.11 -13.75
CA ASN A 101 -10.98 22.13 -13.14
C ASN A 101 -10.89 21.19 -11.93
N GLY A 102 -11.98 20.50 -11.59
CA GLY A 102 -12.04 19.56 -10.49
C GLY A 102 -11.30 18.27 -10.80
N VAL A 103 -10.91 17.57 -9.74
CA VAL A 103 -10.21 16.28 -9.84
C VAL A 103 -10.83 15.36 -8.81
N LEU A 104 -11.45 14.29 -9.30
CA LEU A 104 -11.93 13.19 -8.49
C LEU A 104 -10.74 12.29 -8.17
N ARG A 105 -10.52 12.03 -6.89
CA ARG A 105 -9.35 11.28 -6.43
C ARG A 105 -9.78 9.96 -5.81
N SER A 106 -9.14 8.88 -6.23
CA SER A 106 -9.40 7.54 -5.67
C SER A 106 -8.12 6.85 -5.28
N VAL A 107 -8.17 6.11 -4.19
CA VAL A 107 -7.09 5.28 -3.67
C VAL A 107 -7.46 3.83 -3.88
N ASN A 108 -6.49 3.00 -4.25
CA ASN A 108 -6.65 1.56 -4.33
C ASN A 108 -5.36 0.88 -3.88
N GLU A 109 -5.50 -0.13 -3.04
CA GLU A 109 -4.39 -0.85 -2.44
C GLU A 109 -4.35 -2.29 -2.93
N THR A 110 -3.15 -2.87 -2.94
CA THR A 110 -3.00 -4.32 -3.07
C THR A 110 -1.83 -4.78 -2.24
N ILE A 111 -1.88 -6.05 -1.86
CA ILE A 111 -0.76 -6.75 -1.23
C ILE A 111 -0.45 -8.01 -2.02
N ALA A 112 0.83 -8.17 -2.36
CA ALA A 112 1.34 -9.34 -3.05
C ALA A 112 2.27 -10.12 -2.11
N GLY A 113 1.99 -11.43 -1.97
CA GLY A 113 2.64 -12.27 -0.98
C GLY A 113 1.85 -12.35 0.32
N ASN A 114 2.39 -13.07 1.32
CA ASN A 114 1.68 -13.39 2.58
C ASN A 114 2.35 -12.76 3.82
N CYS A 115 3.32 -11.88 3.63
CA CYS A 115 4.06 -11.15 4.67
C CYS A 115 4.74 -12.02 5.75
N LEU A 116 4.85 -13.35 5.55
CA LEU A 116 5.54 -14.25 6.47
C LEU A 116 7.06 -14.13 6.39
N VAL A 117 7.57 -13.78 5.21
CA VAL A 117 9.01 -13.54 4.97
C VAL A 117 9.19 -12.19 4.31
N SER A 118 8.40 -11.95 3.27
CA SER A 118 8.33 -10.67 2.56
C SER A 118 6.99 -10.56 1.87
N CYS A 119 6.53 -9.34 1.69
CA CYS A 119 5.41 -9.00 0.82
C CYS A 119 5.64 -7.64 0.20
N THR A 120 4.89 -7.35 -0.84
CA THR A 120 4.93 -6.06 -1.52
C THR A 120 3.55 -5.43 -1.45
N LEU A 121 3.51 -4.21 -0.94
CA LEU A 121 2.33 -3.38 -0.91
C LEU A 121 2.39 -2.41 -2.07
N VAL A 122 1.25 -2.20 -2.68
CA VAL A 122 1.07 -1.19 -3.71
C VAL A 122 -0.10 -0.32 -3.31
N ILE A 123 0.13 0.98 -3.21
CA ILE A 123 -0.91 1.98 -2.99
C ILE A 123 -0.93 2.89 -4.19
N THR A 124 -2.07 2.95 -4.87
CA THR A 124 -2.24 3.73 -6.09
C THR A 124 -3.27 4.82 -5.83
N VAL A 125 -2.91 6.07 -6.13
CA VAL A 125 -3.85 7.19 -6.16
C VAL A 125 -4.06 7.60 -7.60
N THR A 126 -5.33 7.71 -8.03
CA THR A 126 -5.72 8.09 -9.38
C THR A 126 -6.51 9.39 -9.37
N GLY A 127 -6.22 10.27 -10.31
CA GLY A 127 -6.96 11.50 -10.59
C GLY A 127 -7.80 11.35 -11.86
N THR A 128 -9.09 11.65 -11.77
CA THR A 128 -10.00 11.65 -12.91
C THR A 128 -10.73 12.99 -13.02
N SER A 129 -10.93 13.46 -14.24
CA SER A 129 -11.71 14.67 -14.48
C SER A 129 -13.20 14.37 -14.28
N PRO A 130 -13.98 15.26 -13.63
CA PRO A 130 -15.44 15.14 -13.57
C PRO A 130 -16.11 15.10 -14.95
N LEU A 131 -15.44 15.58 -15.99
CA LEU A 131 -15.90 15.54 -17.38
C LEU A 131 -15.49 14.25 -18.12
N GLY A 132 -14.80 13.34 -17.44
CA GLY A 132 -14.22 12.12 -18.01
C GLY A 132 -12.77 12.31 -18.46
N GLY A 133 -11.99 11.22 -18.36
CA GLY A 133 -10.56 11.20 -18.69
C GLY A 133 -9.64 11.50 -17.50
N ALA A 134 -8.36 11.69 -17.81
CA ALA A 134 -7.29 11.95 -16.84
C ALA A 134 -7.50 13.29 -16.12
N GLY A 135 -7.47 13.27 -14.79
CA GLY A 135 -7.50 14.46 -13.93
C GLY A 135 -6.11 14.72 -13.37
N ASP A 136 -5.67 15.97 -13.40
CA ASP A 136 -4.33 16.32 -12.94
C ASP A 136 -4.29 16.33 -11.41
N LEU A 137 -3.49 15.47 -10.79
CA LEU A 137 -3.31 15.43 -9.34
C LEU A 137 -2.54 16.65 -8.83
N TRP A 138 -1.79 17.35 -9.68
CA TRP A 138 -0.97 18.51 -9.29
C TRP A 138 -1.13 19.68 -10.28
N PRO A 139 -2.34 20.26 -10.38
CA PRO A 139 -2.60 21.38 -11.27
C PRO A 139 -1.74 22.60 -10.92
N ALA A 140 -1.35 23.35 -11.95
CA ALA A 140 -0.61 24.60 -11.79
C ALA A 140 -1.44 25.73 -11.16
N GLY A 141 -0.76 26.78 -10.70
CA GLY A 141 -1.39 28.04 -10.27
C GLY A 141 -1.67 28.16 -8.77
N TYR A 142 -1.25 27.18 -7.97
CA TYR A 142 -1.41 27.21 -6.51
C TYR A 142 -0.17 27.77 -5.80
N THR A 143 -0.35 28.15 -4.53
CA THR A 143 0.73 28.61 -3.66
C THR A 143 0.69 27.88 -2.32
N VAL A 144 1.87 27.65 -1.74
CA VAL A 144 2.05 27.03 -0.42
C VAL A 144 2.90 27.97 0.42
N GLY A 145 2.35 28.43 1.55
CA GLY A 145 3.04 29.40 2.42
C GLY A 145 3.34 30.75 1.72
N GLY A 146 2.50 31.14 0.75
CA GLY A 146 2.70 32.35 -0.05
C GLY A 146 3.76 32.24 -1.15
N GLN A 147 4.38 31.08 -1.32
CA GLN A 147 5.31 30.78 -2.42
C GLN A 147 4.60 29.96 -3.51
N PRO A 148 4.96 30.12 -4.79
CA PRO A 148 4.44 29.27 -5.85
C PRO A 148 4.65 27.78 -5.53
N ALA A 149 3.61 26.99 -5.76
CA ALA A 149 3.76 25.54 -5.84
C ALA A 149 4.60 25.21 -7.08
N THR A 150 5.65 24.42 -6.89
CA THR A 150 6.57 24.02 -7.97
C THR A 150 6.69 22.50 -8.10
N GLY A 151 6.16 21.76 -7.13
CA GLY A 151 6.14 20.31 -7.09
C GLY A 151 4.79 19.73 -6.72
N GLY A 152 4.76 18.41 -6.74
CA GLY A 152 3.66 17.57 -6.28
C GLY A 152 3.95 17.04 -4.89
N ALA A 153 2.92 16.63 -4.18
CA ALA A 153 3.03 16.00 -2.89
C ALA A 153 2.15 14.75 -2.84
N PHE A 154 2.67 13.74 -2.15
CA PHE A 154 2.00 12.49 -1.84
C PHE A 154 2.29 12.11 -0.39
N GLY A 155 1.32 11.51 0.29
CA GLY A 155 1.53 11.02 1.64
C GLY A 155 0.51 9.97 2.07
N ILE A 156 0.93 9.21 3.07
CA ILE A 156 0.19 8.14 3.73
C ILE A 156 0.33 8.38 5.23
N GLY A 157 -0.78 8.37 5.95
CA GLY A 157 -0.84 8.54 7.40
C GLY A 157 -0.26 9.85 7.92
N ILE A 158 -0.06 10.84 7.07
CA ILE A 158 0.48 12.13 7.49
C ILE A 158 -0.56 12.91 8.26
N GLY A 159 -0.11 13.66 9.28
CA GLY A 159 -0.96 14.59 10.00
C GLY A 159 -1.41 15.73 9.10
N LEU A 160 -2.62 15.60 8.53
CA LEU A 160 -3.30 16.71 7.88
C LEU A 160 -3.86 17.66 8.95
N PRO A 161 -4.16 18.93 8.61
CA PRO A 161 -4.88 19.82 9.52
C PRO A 161 -6.12 19.09 10.06
N ALA A 162 -6.43 19.24 11.35
CA ALA A 162 -7.52 18.49 12.00
C ALA A 162 -8.91 18.62 11.33
N ALA A 163 -9.10 19.64 10.49
CA ALA A 163 -10.28 19.80 9.64
C ALA A 163 -10.39 18.75 8.51
N LEU A 164 -9.35 17.96 8.28
CA LEU A 164 -9.19 16.98 7.19
C LEU A 164 -8.72 15.60 7.71
N GLY A 165 -9.09 15.23 8.95
CA GLY A 165 -8.85 13.88 9.49
C GLY A 165 -7.82 13.81 10.62
N GLY A 166 -6.76 14.62 10.59
CA GLY A 166 -5.68 14.52 11.58
C GLY A 166 -4.59 13.53 11.14
N ALA A 167 -3.91 12.88 12.09
CA ALA A 167 -2.86 11.90 11.76
C ALA A 167 -3.42 10.48 11.91
N ASP A 168 -3.61 9.81 10.77
CA ASP A 168 -4.19 8.46 10.69
C ASP A 168 -3.17 7.48 10.08
N PRO A 169 -2.16 7.04 10.87
CA PRO A 169 -1.08 6.19 10.38
C PRO A 169 -1.60 4.83 9.89
N LEU A 170 -0.97 4.31 8.82
CA LEU A 170 -1.19 2.91 8.40
C LEU A 170 -0.75 1.97 9.50
N THR A 171 -1.70 1.32 10.15
CA THR A 171 -1.44 0.52 11.33
C THR A 171 -0.99 -0.88 10.94
N TRP A 172 -0.01 -1.38 11.66
CA TRP A 172 0.57 -2.70 11.43
C TRP A 172 0.29 -3.59 12.63
N THR A 173 -0.19 -4.80 12.38
CA THR A 173 -0.31 -5.83 13.41
C THR A 173 0.74 -6.91 13.11
N PRO A 174 1.58 -7.31 14.08
CA PRO A 174 1.56 -6.99 15.52
C PRO A 174 2.35 -5.74 15.94
N GLY A 175 3.05 -5.09 15.01
CA GLY A 175 3.96 -3.98 15.30
C GLY A 175 4.53 -3.37 14.02
N PRO A 176 5.37 -2.32 14.13
CA PRO A 176 5.86 -1.57 12.97
C PRO A 176 6.60 -2.48 11.98
N ALA A 177 6.33 -2.28 10.69
CA ALA A 177 6.85 -3.15 9.64
C ALA A 177 8.25 -2.75 9.18
N ILE A 178 9.13 -3.71 8.89
CA ILE A 178 10.47 -3.40 8.37
C ILE A 178 10.42 -3.27 6.85
N VAL A 179 10.65 -2.06 6.35
CA VAL A 179 10.70 -1.78 4.92
C VAL A 179 12.10 -2.07 4.38
N SER A 180 12.21 -2.95 3.39
CA SER A 180 13.48 -3.29 2.73
C SER A 180 13.70 -2.54 1.43
N ALA A 181 12.62 -2.13 0.77
CA ALA A 181 12.67 -1.31 -0.43
C ALA A 181 11.39 -0.47 -0.55
N GLY A 182 11.52 0.73 -1.10
CA GLY A 182 10.37 1.56 -1.45
C GLY A 182 10.63 2.26 -2.77
N SER A 183 9.57 2.50 -3.53
CA SER A 183 9.63 3.32 -4.75
C SER A 183 8.31 4.04 -4.98
N ILE A 184 8.39 5.15 -5.70
CA ILE A 184 7.23 5.87 -6.19
C ILE A 184 7.36 6.05 -7.70
N ARG A 185 6.27 5.86 -8.43
CA ARG A 185 6.19 6.19 -9.85
C ARG A 185 4.94 7.01 -10.13
N ILE A 186 5.06 7.85 -11.14
CA ILE A 186 4.04 8.84 -11.49
C ILE A 186 3.66 8.58 -12.94
N ALA A 187 2.36 8.50 -13.21
CA ALA A 187 1.84 8.45 -14.56
C ALA A 187 1.58 9.87 -15.07
N THR A 188 1.83 10.07 -16.36
CA THR A 188 1.35 11.23 -17.09
C THR A 188 0.51 10.73 -18.25
N ALA A 189 -0.77 11.11 -18.27
CA ALA A 189 -1.76 10.61 -19.22
C ALA A 189 -1.78 9.06 -19.31
N GLY A 190 -1.77 8.39 -18.15
CA GLY A 190 -1.87 6.94 -18.01
C GLY A 190 -0.58 6.17 -18.26
N VAL A 191 0.54 6.85 -18.54
CA VAL A 191 1.84 6.21 -18.75
C VAL A 191 2.78 6.49 -17.59
N PHE A 192 3.16 5.44 -16.86
CA PHE A 192 4.12 5.54 -15.76
C PHE A 192 5.54 5.86 -16.25
N GLY A 193 6.14 6.87 -15.62
CA GLY A 193 7.57 7.12 -15.72
C GLY A 193 8.41 6.08 -14.97
N ALA A 194 9.73 6.28 -15.00
CA ALA A 194 10.66 5.45 -14.25
C ALA A 194 10.41 5.58 -12.73
N PRO A 195 10.50 4.48 -11.96
CA PRO A 195 10.34 4.53 -10.52
C PRO A 195 11.49 5.32 -9.88
N VAL A 196 11.13 6.17 -8.91
CA VAL A 196 12.06 6.87 -8.02
C VAL A 196 12.20 6.05 -6.75
N ALA A 197 13.43 5.66 -6.42
CA ALA A 197 13.70 4.88 -5.22
C ALA A 197 13.54 5.73 -3.95
N LEU A 198 12.82 5.20 -2.97
CA LEU A 198 12.67 5.76 -1.63
C LEU A 198 13.56 4.94 -0.68
N ALA A 199 14.68 5.52 -0.25
CA ALA A 199 15.62 4.82 0.63
C ALA A 199 14.96 4.47 2.00
N PRO A 200 14.93 3.20 2.42
CA PRO A 200 14.32 2.78 3.68
C PRO A 200 14.78 3.56 4.92
N ALA A 201 16.08 3.84 5.01
CA ALA A 201 16.65 4.59 6.12
C ALA A 201 16.18 6.05 6.20
N THR A 202 15.78 6.64 5.08
CA THR A 202 15.35 8.05 4.99
C THR A 202 13.85 8.18 5.17
N PHE A 203 13.07 7.28 4.55
CA PHE A 203 11.62 7.44 4.42
C PHE A 203 10.80 6.53 5.35
N PHE A 204 11.40 5.47 5.88
CA PHE A 204 10.66 4.39 6.57
C PHE A 204 11.28 3.96 7.89
N GLY A 205 12.08 4.83 8.54
CA GLY A 205 12.69 4.55 9.85
C GLY A 205 13.81 3.50 9.85
N GLY A 206 14.12 2.89 8.69
CA GLY A 206 15.15 1.86 8.55
C GLY A 206 14.89 0.65 9.44
N ALA A 207 15.91 0.24 10.20
CA ALA A 207 15.82 -0.94 11.08
C ALA A 207 14.89 -0.76 12.29
N ALA A 208 14.47 0.48 12.61
CA ALA A 208 13.51 0.74 13.67
C ALA A 208 12.07 0.39 13.27
N GLY A 209 11.82 0.12 11.99
CA GLY A 209 10.50 -0.14 11.44
C GLY A 209 9.76 1.13 11.03
N TRP A 210 8.81 0.96 10.12
CA TRP A 210 7.93 2.00 9.63
C TRP A 210 6.71 2.13 10.53
N ASN A 211 6.41 3.36 10.93
CA ASN A 211 5.27 3.70 11.77
C ASN A 211 3.97 3.97 10.98
N GLY A 212 3.94 3.63 9.69
CA GLY A 212 2.78 3.86 8.82
C GLY A 212 2.62 5.28 8.31
N VAL A 213 3.61 6.15 8.50
CA VAL A 213 3.59 7.54 8.01
C VAL A 213 4.65 7.76 6.95
N LEU A 214 4.25 8.27 5.78
CA LEU A 214 5.14 8.64 4.68
C LEU A 214 4.68 9.96 4.09
N GLY A 215 5.59 10.92 3.94
CA GLY A 215 5.35 12.15 3.17
C GLY A 215 6.46 12.35 2.16
N VAL A 216 6.09 12.58 0.90
CA VAL A 216 7.03 12.81 -0.21
C VAL A 216 6.67 14.10 -0.92
N ALA A 217 7.62 15.04 -0.93
CA ALA A 217 7.60 16.18 -1.83
C ALA A 217 8.35 15.79 -3.11
N LEU A 218 7.66 15.90 -4.24
CA LEU A 218 8.19 15.62 -5.57
C LEU A 218 8.54 16.97 -6.19
N GLY A 219 9.81 17.35 -6.02
CA GLY A 219 10.31 18.68 -6.39
C GLY A 219 10.19 19.01 -7.88
N ASN A 220 10.36 20.31 -8.18
CA ASN A 220 10.32 20.98 -9.48
C ASN A 220 9.96 20.11 -10.71
N GLY A 221 8.77 20.34 -11.25
CA GLY A 221 8.35 19.81 -12.54
C GLY A 221 7.21 18.81 -12.49
N ALA A 222 6.59 18.60 -11.33
CA ALA A 222 5.29 17.96 -11.25
C ALA A 222 4.19 18.96 -11.63
N THR A 223 4.15 20.14 -11.01
CA THR A 223 3.06 21.09 -11.23
C THR A 223 3.08 21.71 -12.64
N GLY A 224 2.02 21.50 -13.42
CA GLY A 224 1.82 22.20 -14.71
C GLY A 224 2.68 21.73 -15.89
N THR A 225 3.40 20.63 -15.76
CA THR A 225 4.24 20.06 -16.85
C THR A 225 3.52 19.01 -17.69
N GLY A 226 2.36 18.55 -17.24
CA GLY A 226 1.51 17.54 -17.86
C GLY A 226 0.37 17.16 -16.90
N VAL A 227 -0.58 16.34 -17.35
CA VAL A 227 -1.64 15.81 -16.48
C VAL A 227 -1.07 14.59 -15.75
N GLN A 228 -0.67 14.76 -14.48
CA GLN A 228 -0.26 13.60 -13.67
C GLN A 228 -1.48 12.95 -13.04
N ASP A 229 -1.92 11.86 -13.63
CA ASP A 229 -3.21 11.23 -13.33
C ASP A 229 -3.11 10.02 -12.43
N MET A 230 -1.89 9.54 -12.14
CA MET A 230 -1.70 8.42 -11.23
C MET A 230 -0.39 8.51 -10.48
N ILE A 231 -0.40 8.10 -9.22
CA ILE A 231 0.78 7.92 -8.37
C ILE A 231 0.70 6.51 -7.81
N GLU A 232 1.79 5.75 -7.92
CA GLU A 232 1.88 4.43 -7.31
C GLU A 232 3.07 4.40 -6.36
N LEU A 233 2.79 4.14 -5.09
CA LEU A 233 3.76 3.78 -4.08
C LEU A 233 3.89 2.25 -4.07
N THR A 234 5.11 1.75 -4.18
CA THR A 234 5.43 0.34 -3.94
C THR A 234 6.33 0.24 -2.71
N VAL A 235 5.96 -0.62 -1.76
CA VAL A 235 6.74 -0.87 -0.55
C VAL A 235 6.95 -2.36 -0.40
N THR A 236 8.21 -2.79 -0.30
CA THR A 236 8.55 -4.18 0.04
C THR A 236 8.87 -4.26 1.51
N LEU A 237 8.15 -5.13 2.21
CA LEU A 237 8.37 -5.44 3.62
C LEU A 237 9.20 -6.70 3.77
N GLN A 238 9.90 -6.78 4.89
CA GLN A 238 10.60 -7.96 5.35
C GLN A 238 10.24 -8.21 6.80
N LYS A 239 10.05 -9.48 7.15
CA LYS A 239 9.84 -9.85 8.55
C LYS A 239 11.07 -9.50 9.39
N ALA A 240 10.84 -8.88 10.55
CA ALA A 240 11.89 -8.71 11.55
C ALA A 240 12.43 -10.09 12.00
N PRO A 241 13.77 -10.31 12.02
CA PRO A 241 14.34 -11.55 12.54
C PRO A 241 13.90 -11.76 13.99
N GLU A 242 13.35 -12.93 14.32
CA GLU A 242 13.00 -13.24 15.70
C GLU A 242 14.26 -13.22 16.59
N PRO A 243 14.21 -12.69 17.83
CA PRO A 243 15.37 -12.62 18.73
C PRO A 243 16.08 -13.97 18.93
N SER A 244 15.33 -15.08 18.87
CA SER A 244 15.81 -16.46 18.97
C SER A 244 16.77 -16.86 17.84
N SER A 245 16.54 -16.39 16.61
CA SER A 245 17.37 -16.72 15.45
C SER A 245 18.75 -16.04 15.48
N LEU A 246 18.84 -14.83 16.07
CA LEU A 246 20.11 -14.16 16.35
C LEU A 246 20.90 -14.85 17.47
N ALA A 247 20.22 -15.38 18.49
CA ALA A 247 20.85 -16.11 19.58
C ALA A 247 21.49 -17.43 19.12
N LEU A 248 20.84 -18.17 18.19
CA LEU A 248 21.39 -19.39 17.61
C LEU A 248 22.65 -19.15 16.75
N LEU A 249 22.66 -18.07 15.96
CA LEU A 249 23.85 -17.67 15.19
C LEU A 249 25.01 -17.27 16.10
N GLY A 250 24.73 -16.54 17.18
CA GLY A 250 25.73 -16.17 18.19
C GLY A 250 26.30 -17.38 18.93
N LEU A 251 25.46 -18.33 19.32
CA LEU A 251 25.87 -19.57 19.99
C LEU A 251 26.65 -20.52 19.05
N GLY A 252 26.25 -20.63 17.79
CA GLY A 252 26.97 -21.40 16.77
C GLY A 252 28.37 -20.83 16.49
N ALA A 253 28.49 -19.50 16.40
CA ALA A 253 29.77 -18.82 16.24
C ALA A 253 30.68 -19.02 17.48
N MET A 254 30.13 -18.92 18.69
CA MET A 254 30.88 -19.19 19.92
C MET A 254 31.29 -20.66 20.06
N GLY A 255 30.44 -21.60 19.66
CA GLY A 255 30.74 -23.03 19.63
C GLY A 255 31.87 -23.38 18.67
N LEU A 256 31.89 -22.78 17.48
CA LEU A 256 32.97 -22.94 16.49
C LEU A 256 34.29 -22.32 16.96
N ILE A 257 34.24 -21.17 17.66
CA ILE A 257 35.44 -20.53 18.23
C ILE A 257 35.99 -21.35 19.42
N ALA A 258 35.13 -21.90 20.27
CA ALA A 258 35.54 -22.74 21.39
C ALA A 258 36.15 -24.08 20.92
N ARG A 259 35.68 -24.63 19.81
CA ARG A 259 36.21 -25.88 19.22
C ARG A 259 37.57 -25.70 18.53
N ARG A 260 37.90 -24.48 18.08
CA ARG A 260 39.21 -24.14 17.50
C ARG A 260 40.31 -23.86 18.53
N ARG A 261 39.96 -23.74 19.82
CA ARG A 261 40.89 -23.46 20.93
C ARG A 261 41.19 -24.67 21.81
N LYS A 262 40.78 -25.88 21.40
CA LYS A 262 41.18 -27.15 22.03
C LYS A 262 42.10 -27.92 21.11
#